data_AF-A0A9D4V1U1-F1
#
_entry.id   AF-A0A9D4V1U1-F1
#
_cell.length_a   1.000
_cell.length_b   1.000
_cell.length_c   1.000
_cell.angle_alpha   90.00
_cell.angle_beta   90.00
_cell.angle_gamma   90.00
#
_symmetry.space_group_name_H-M   'P 1'
#
loop_
_entity.id
_entity.type
_entity.pdbx_description
1 polymer ?
#
loop_
_entity_poly.entity_id
_entity_poly.type
_entity_poly.pdbx_seq_one_letter_code
_entity_poly.pdbx_strand_id
1 'polypeptide(L)'
;MWKLLQGGKRATAQTARYVSGFSALAPRSLDSILKLNTVRHATPEEVVSLWNKYHSGRGLVSAVINKEQFNTIQHRAKTCPFFVVPLQEENGYTSFFLQAQMPHLLFTGLEDYKMRGTNASPYLTLAHYTELADSKGLVLVRGDIVFPSKLSDIQAKKLMDISHSFFLHDSRFSIVEDFNKNSADFEFQDVLKELNISAGP
;
A
#
# COMPACT_ATOMS: atom_id res chain seq x y z
N MET A 1 -5.66 -11.97 -15.65
CA MET A 1 -5.56 -11.37 -14.30
C MET A 1 -6.51 -12.01 -13.28
N TRP A 2 -7.84 -11.87 -13.35
CA TRP A 2 -8.73 -12.34 -12.25
C TRP A 2 -8.81 -13.85 -12.00
N LYS A 3 -8.81 -14.64 -13.08
CA LYS A 3 -8.96 -16.10 -12.99
C LYS A 3 -7.80 -16.80 -12.28
N LEU A 4 -6.71 -16.08 -11.97
CA LEU A 4 -5.52 -16.60 -11.28
C LEU A 4 -5.61 -16.52 -9.76
N LEU A 5 -6.57 -15.76 -9.22
CA LEU A 5 -6.81 -15.64 -7.77
C LEU A 5 -7.86 -16.64 -7.25
N GLN A 6 -8.46 -17.42 -8.15
CA GLN A 6 -9.28 -18.57 -7.80
C GLN A 6 -8.42 -19.82 -8.02
N GLY A 7 -8.07 -20.54 -6.95
CA GLY A 7 -7.34 -21.79 -7.08
C GLY A 7 -8.10 -22.76 -8.01
N GLY A 8 -7.50 -23.07 -9.17
CA GLY A 8 -7.96 -24.14 -10.05
C GLY A 8 -8.31 -23.74 -11.49
N LYS A 9 -7.38 -24.05 -12.40
CA LYS A 9 -7.51 -24.22 -13.88
C LYS A 9 -7.52 -22.96 -14.76
N ARG A 10 -6.51 -22.94 -15.65
CA ARG A 10 -6.25 -21.99 -16.75
C ARG A 10 -7.49 -21.68 -17.57
N ALA A 11 -7.74 -20.39 -17.83
CA ALA A 11 -8.48 -19.94 -19.00
C ALA A 11 -8.06 -18.51 -19.42
N THR A 12 -8.02 -18.33 -20.74
CA THR A 12 -7.53 -17.21 -21.56
C THR A 12 -7.87 -15.80 -21.07
N ALA A 13 -6.87 -14.91 -21.21
CA ALA A 13 -6.89 -13.51 -20.78
C ALA A 13 -7.61 -12.61 -21.80
N GLN A 14 -8.70 -11.97 -21.36
CA GLN A 14 -9.29 -10.81 -22.03
C GLN A 14 -8.82 -9.55 -21.31
N THR A 15 -8.34 -8.57 -22.07
CA THR A 15 -7.80 -7.29 -21.62
C THR A 15 -8.85 -6.46 -20.90
N ALA A 16 -8.81 -6.47 -19.57
CA ALA A 16 -9.64 -5.59 -18.73
C ALA A 16 -9.08 -4.16 -18.79
N ARG A 17 -9.87 -3.21 -19.31
CA ARG A 17 -9.57 -1.77 -19.20
C ARG A 17 -9.94 -1.30 -17.80
N TYR A 18 -8.94 -0.96 -16.99
CA TYR A 18 -9.12 -0.40 -15.66
C TYR A 18 -9.42 1.10 -15.76
N VAL A 19 -10.65 1.49 -15.44
CA VAL A 19 -11.05 2.91 -15.32
C VAL A 19 -10.97 3.30 -13.84
N SER A 20 -10.24 4.37 -13.49
CA SER A 20 -10.02 4.79 -12.10
C SER A 20 -11.25 5.50 -11.53
N GLY A 21 -11.97 4.86 -10.61
CA GLY A 21 -13.20 5.42 -10.02
C GLY A 21 -13.17 5.49 -8.49
N PHE A 22 -12.15 6.11 -7.89
CA PHE A 22 -12.20 6.58 -6.50
C PHE A 22 -11.18 7.70 -6.31
N SER A 23 -11.62 8.89 -5.91
CA SER A 23 -10.72 9.92 -5.38
C SER A 23 -10.55 9.62 -3.90
N ALA A 24 -9.33 9.29 -3.46
CA ALA A 24 -9.03 9.23 -2.03
C ALA A 24 -9.62 10.46 -1.34
N LEU A 25 -10.29 10.29 -0.19
CA LEU A 25 -10.65 11.41 0.67
C LEU A 25 -9.42 12.32 0.74
N ALA A 26 -9.54 13.58 0.31
CA ALA A 26 -8.39 14.45 0.11
C ALA A 26 -7.52 14.43 1.38
N PRO A 27 -6.31 13.85 1.32
CA PRO A 27 -5.53 13.65 2.52
C PRO A 27 -5.20 15.01 3.12
N ARG A 28 -5.21 15.07 4.45
CA ARG A 28 -4.87 16.28 5.18
C ARG A 28 -3.49 16.76 4.75
N SER A 29 -3.32 18.05 4.49
CA SER A 29 -2.00 18.62 4.20
C SER A 29 -1.04 18.39 5.37
N LEU A 30 0.26 18.22 5.10
CA LEU A 30 1.25 18.00 6.15
C LEU A 30 1.25 19.15 7.16
N ASP A 31 1.14 20.39 6.71
CA ASP A 31 1.12 21.58 7.58
C ASP A 31 -0.04 21.55 8.59
N SER A 32 -1.18 20.94 8.24
CA SER A 32 -2.31 20.75 9.15
C SER A 32 -2.08 19.68 10.22
N ILE A 33 -1.05 18.82 10.05
CA ILE A 33 -0.70 17.71 10.94
C ILE A 33 0.52 18.09 11.78
N LEU A 34 1.53 18.67 11.13
CA LEU A 34 2.83 18.97 11.66
C LEU A 34 3.21 20.41 11.26
N LYS A 35 3.33 21.30 12.25
CA LYS A 35 3.70 22.71 12.00
C LYS A 35 5.09 22.79 11.38
N LEU A 36 5.18 23.06 10.08
CA LEU A 36 6.44 23.01 9.33
C LEU A 36 7.52 23.93 9.91
N ASN A 37 7.14 25.06 10.49
CA ASN A 37 8.05 25.98 11.18
C ASN A 37 8.77 25.33 12.36
N THR A 38 8.10 24.44 13.11
CA THR A 38 8.70 23.69 14.23
C THR A 38 9.70 22.66 13.73
N VAL A 39 9.40 22.02 12.59
CA VAL A 39 10.24 20.97 12.00
C VAL A 39 11.43 21.53 11.22
N ARG A 40 11.37 22.79 10.80
CA ARG A 40 12.43 23.45 10.01
C ARG A 40 13.79 23.32 10.69
N HIS A 41 13.84 23.56 11.99
CA HIS A 41 15.06 23.57 12.81
C HIS A 41 15.37 22.22 13.48
N ALA A 42 14.44 21.25 13.41
CA ALA A 42 14.63 19.94 13.99
C ALA A 42 15.58 19.08 13.13
N THR A 43 16.32 18.15 13.76
CA THR A 43 17.10 17.14 13.05
C THR A 43 16.19 16.07 12.44
N PRO A 44 16.64 15.33 11.40
CA PRO A 44 15.85 14.22 10.83
C PRO A 44 15.35 13.21 11.88
N GLU A 45 16.16 12.90 12.88
CA GLU A 45 15.81 11.96 13.96
C GLU A 45 14.69 12.52 14.85
N GLU A 46 14.75 13.82 15.17
CA GLU A 46 13.71 14.50 15.92
C GLU A 46 12.39 14.54 15.14
N VAL A 47 12.44 14.76 13.81
CA VAL A 47 11.25 14.69 12.95
C VAL A 47 10.62 13.30 13.01
N VAL A 48 11.42 12.24 12.87
CA VAL A 48 10.94 10.85 12.90
C VAL A 48 10.28 10.55 14.23
N SER A 49 10.93 10.93 15.34
CA SER A 49 10.40 10.76 16.69
C SER A 49 9.06 11.48 16.86
N LEU A 50 8.99 12.75 16.46
CA LEU A 50 7.78 13.56 16.55
C LEU A 50 6.63 12.98 15.71
N TRP A 51 6.93 12.54 14.48
CA TRP A 51 5.96 11.96 13.56
C TRP A 51 5.33 10.67 14.11
N ASN A 52 6.18 9.75 14.57
CA ASN A 52 5.73 8.47 15.13
C ASN A 52 4.96 8.68 16.44
N LYS A 53 5.44 9.57 17.31
CA LYS A 53 4.77 9.91 18.57
C LYS A 53 3.38 10.51 18.35
N TYR A 54 3.23 11.38 17.34
CA TYR A 54 1.94 12.01 17.05
C TYR A 54 0.86 11.00 16.62
N HIS A 55 1.23 9.94 15.89
CA HIS A 55 0.28 8.96 15.33
C HIS A 55 0.07 7.74 16.22
N SER A 56 0.95 7.48 17.19
CA SER A 56 0.83 6.35 18.12
C SER A 56 -0.51 6.37 18.88
N GLY A 57 -1.24 5.25 18.85
CA GLY A 57 -2.48 5.05 19.62
C GLY A 57 -3.70 5.84 19.15
N ARG A 58 -3.71 6.32 17.90
CA ARG A 58 -4.80 7.17 17.36
C ARG A 58 -5.66 6.52 16.27
N GLY A 59 -5.56 5.22 16.05
CA GLY A 59 -6.23 4.57 14.91
C GLY A 59 -5.60 4.97 13.57
N LEU A 60 -4.33 5.40 13.60
CA LEU A 60 -3.56 5.86 12.46
C LEU A 60 -2.27 5.05 12.38
N VAL A 61 -1.83 4.74 11.17
CA VAL A 61 -0.50 4.15 10.95
C VAL A 61 0.44 5.19 10.39
N SER A 62 1.71 5.07 10.75
CA SER A 62 2.74 5.99 10.27
C SER A 62 4.03 5.26 9.94
N ALA A 63 4.78 5.83 9.02
CA ALA A 63 6.16 5.45 8.73
C ALA A 63 6.93 6.69 8.29
N VAL A 64 8.26 6.55 8.25
CA VAL A 64 9.15 7.49 7.59
C VAL A 64 10.04 6.67 6.67
N ILE A 65 10.13 7.09 5.41
CA ILE A 65 11.05 6.52 4.41
C ILE A 65 11.97 7.61 3.92
N ASN A 66 13.12 7.24 3.35
CA ASN A 66 14.00 8.24 2.75
C ASN A 66 13.53 8.65 1.34
N LYS A 67 14.08 9.74 0.84
CA LYS A 67 13.77 10.29 -0.50
C LYS A 67 14.01 9.25 -1.60
N GLU A 68 15.09 8.50 -1.53
CA GLU A 68 15.49 7.51 -2.53
C GLU A 68 14.49 6.34 -2.61
N GLN A 69 14.04 5.84 -1.45
CA GLN A 69 13.00 4.83 -1.31
C GLN A 69 11.69 5.32 -1.93
N PHE A 70 11.26 6.54 -1.60
CA PHE A 70 10.05 7.12 -2.20
C PHE A 70 10.17 7.26 -3.71
N ASN A 71 11.31 7.74 -4.22
CA ASN A 71 11.56 7.87 -5.66
C ASN A 71 11.46 6.51 -6.36
N THR A 72 12.02 5.44 -5.77
CA THR A 72 11.92 4.08 -6.29
C THR A 72 10.48 3.60 -6.36
N ILE A 73 9.72 3.75 -5.26
CA ILE A 73 8.29 3.40 -5.22
C ILE A 73 7.52 4.19 -6.28
N GLN A 74 7.74 5.50 -6.34
CA GLN A 74 7.05 6.39 -7.27
C GLN A 74 7.35 6.03 -8.73
N HIS A 75 8.61 5.74 -9.05
CA HIS A 75 9.02 5.34 -10.39
C HIS A 75 8.35 4.03 -10.80
N ARG A 76 8.40 3.01 -9.94
CA ARG A 76 7.83 1.68 -10.19
C ARG A 76 6.31 1.68 -10.32
N ALA A 77 5.63 2.46 -9.48
CA ALA A 77 4.18 2.60 -9.53
C ALA A 77 3.66 3.21 -10.84
N LYS A 78 4.48 3.98 -11.60
CA LYS A 78 4.06 4.55 -12.89
C LYS A 78 3.68 3.49 -13.92
N THR A 79 4.42 2.39 -13.96
CA THR A 79 4.17 1.30 -14.92
C THR A 79 3.51 0.08 -14.28
N CYS A 80 3.62 -0.05 -12.96
CA CYS A 80 3.07 -1.17 -12.20
C CYS A 80 2.15 -0.66 -11.06
N PRO A 81 1.00 -0.03 -11.39
CA PRO A 81 0.16 0.64 -10.40
C PRO A 81 -0.74 -0.30 -9.60
N PHE A 82 -0.81 -1.60 -9.92
CA PHE A 82 -1.74 -2.52 -9.27
C PHE A 82 -1.03 -3.68 -8.60
N PHE A 83 -1.58 -4.19 -7.50
CA PHE A 83 -1.10 -5.43 -6.91
C PHE A 83 -2.18 -6.07 -6.03
N VAL A 84 -1.94 -7.31 -5.58
CA VAL A 84 -2.78 -7.97 -4.58
C VAL A 84 -1.91 -8.33 -3.39
N VAL A 85 -2.28 -7.82 -2.22
CA VAL A 85 -1.53 -7.99 -0.99
C VAL A 85 -2.32 -8.88 -0.04
N PRO A 86 -1.85 -10.10 0.25
CA PRO A 86 -2.43 -10.93 1.30
C PRO A 86 -2.02 -10.42 2.69
N LEU A 87 -2.91 -10.58 3.65
CA LEU A 87 -2.69 -10.31 5.05
C LEU A 87 -3.08 -11.55 5.85
N GLN A 88 -2.12 -12.12 6.59
CA GLN A 88 -2.34 -13.30 7.42
C GLN A 88 -3.42 -13.02 8.48
N GLU A 89 -4.38 -13.93 8.56
CA GLU A 89 -5.39 -14.03 9.61
C GLU A 89 -5.17 -15.33 10.42
N GLU A 90 -5.97 -15.57 11.46
CA GLU A 90 -5.91 -16.81 12.25
C GLU A 90 -6.17 -18.05 11.39
N ASN A 91 -7.15 -17.98 10.48
CA ASN A 91 -7.57 -19.10 9.63
C ASN A 91 -7.44 -18.77 8.13
N GLY A 92 -6.22 -18.47 7.69
CA GLY A 92 -5.91 -18.15 6.30
C GLY A 92 -5.48 -16.70 6.12
N TYR A 93 -6.00 -16.02 5.10
CA TYR A 93 -5.61 -14.64 4.80
C TYR A 93 -6.74 -13.84 4.18
N THR A 94 -6.74 -12.54 4.44
CA THR A 94 -7.56 -11.57 3.72
C THR A 94 -6.71 -10.95 2.60
N SER A 95 -7.24 -10.89 1.39
CA SER A 95 -6.54 -10.24 0.27
C SER A 95 -7.04 -8.81 0.05
N PHE A 96 -6.12 -7.90 -0.27
CA PHE A 96 -6.41 -6.51 -0.59
C PHE A 96 -5.94 -6.20 -2.01
N PHE A 97 -6.80 -5.54 -2.79
CA PHE A 97 -6.41 -4.93 -4.05
C PHE A 97 -5.71 -3.60 -3.76
N LEU A 98 -4.44 -3.50 -4.13
CA LEU A 98 -3.63 -2.30 -4.01
C LEU A 98 -3.68 -1.51 -5.32
N GLN A 99 -3.99 -0.23 -5.21
CA GLN A 99 -3.84 0.75 -6.29
C GLN A 99 -2.82 1.82 -5.86
N ALA A 100 -1.68 1.86 -6.54
CA ALA A 100 -0.61 2.81 -6.32
C ALA A 100 -0.79 4.07 -7.18
N GLN A 101 -1.63 4.99 -6.68
CA GLN A 101 -1.92 6.28 -7.30
C GLN A 101 -1.06 7.37 -6.66
N MET A 102 0.23 7.38 -6.98
CA MET A 102 1.21 8.21 -6.28
C MET A 102 0.82 9.70 -6.22
N PRO A 103 0.98 10.36 -5.05
CA PRO A 103 1.68 9.91 -3.84
C PRO A 103 0.82 9.08 -2.88
N HIS A 104 -0.28 8.49 -3.35
CA HIS A 104 -1.22 7.71 -2.55
C HIS A 104 -1.20 6.21 -2.86
N LEU A 105 -1.44 5.39 -1.84
CA LEU A 105 -1.73 3.96 -2.00
C LEU A 105 -3.13 3.67 -1.44
N LEU A 106 -3.95 2.97 -2.20
CA LEU A 106 -5.32 2.61 -1.81
C LEU A 106 -5.42 1.09 -1.66
N PHE A 107 -5.98 0.65 -0.54
CA PHE A 107 -6.16 -0.77 -0.22
C PHE A 107 -7.64 -1.06 -0.08
N THR A 108 -8.21 -1.74 -1.06
CA THR A 108 -9.61 -2.16 -1.02
C THR A 108 -9.67 -3.66 -0.77
N GLY A 109 -10.51 -4.11 0.16
CA GLY A 109 -10.72 -5.55 0.36
C GLY A 109 -11.06 -6.23 -0.96
N LEU A 110 -10.31 -7.27 -1.34
CA LEU A 110 -10.40 -7.84 -2.68
C LEU A 110 -11.82 -8.35 -2.95
N GLU A 111 -12.43 -9.05 -1.97
CA GLU A 111 -13.82 -9.52 -2.03
C GLU A 111 -14.83 -8.39 -2.30
N ASP A 112 -14.72 -7.27 -1.57
CA ASP A 112 -15.57 -6.09 -1.76
C ASP A 112 -15.37 -5.46 -3.15
N TYR A 113 -14.12 -5.40 -3.63
CA TYR A 113 -13.81 -4.92 -4.98
C TYR A 113 -14.39 -5.85 -6.06
N LYS A 114 -14.41 -7.17 -5.87
CA LYS A 114 -15.04 -8.11 -6.82
C LYS A 114 -16.53 -7.79 -6.99
N MET A 115 -17.20 -7.52 -5.88
CA MET A 115 -18.65 -7.32 -5.85
C MET A 115 -19.07 -5.94 -6.37
N ARG A 116 -18.29 -4.90 -6.06
CA ARG A 116 -18.71 -3.49 -6.28
C ARG A 116 -17.84 -2.75 -7.30
N GLY A 117 -16.76 -3.38 -7.78
CA GLY A 117 -15.79 -2.76 -8.67
C GLY A 117 -15.23 -1.47 -8.05
N THR A 118 -15.16 -0.41 -8.87
CA THR A 118 -14.66 0.90 -8.46
C THR A 118 -15.49 1.57 -7.36
N ASN A 119 -16.73 1.14 -7.14
CA ASN A 119 -17.57 1.69 -6.07
C ASN A 119 -17.23 1.08 -4.69
N ALA A 120 -16.29 0.14 -4.61
CA ALA A 120 -15.79 -0.37 -3.33
C ALA A 120 -14.88 0.67 -2.67
N SER A 121 -15.22 1.08 -1.45
CA SER A 121 -14.39 1.99 -0.67
C SER A 121 -13.11 1.29 -0.17
N PRO A 122 -11.94 1.94 -0.24
CA PRO A 122 -10.74 1.45 0.41
C PRO A 122 -10.92 1.27 1.91
N TYR A 123 -10.25 0.27 2.48
CA TYR A 123 -10.16 0.04 3.92
C TYR A 123 -9.02 0.84 4.54
N LEU A 124 -7.96 1.08 3.77
CA LEU A 124 -6.80 1.87 4.15
C LEU A 124 -6.39 2.76 2.97
N THR A 125 -6.04 4.00 3.28
CA THR A 125 -5.38 4.90 2.34
C THR A 125 -4.07 5.37 2.93
N LEU A 126 -2.99 5.37 2.14
CA LEU A 126 -1.70 5.91 2.53
C LEU A 126 -1.40 7.20 1.76
N ALA A 127 -0.83 8.19 2.43
CA ALA A 127 -0.33 9.42 1.84
C ALA A 127 1.16 9.59 2.16
N HIS A 128 1.94 9.90 1.12
CA HIS A 128 3.37 10.21 1.23
C HIS A 128 3.59 11.71 1.10
N TYR A 129 4.11 12.34 2.15
CA TYR A 129 4.41 13.76 2.23
C TYR A 129 5.89 14.00 1.92
N THR A 130 6.17 14.70 0.82
CA THR A 130 7.51 14.90 0.26
C THR A 130 8.12 16.25 0.62
N GLU A 131 7.42 17.09 1.41
CA GLU A 131 7.83 18.45 1.75
C GLU A 131 9.19 18.51 2.46
N LEU A 132 9.59 17.43 3.13
CA LEU A 132 10.89 17.31 3.82
C LEU A 132 11.94 16.54 3.01
N ALA A 133 11.62 16.10 1.79
CA ALA A 133 12.50 15.24 1.01
C ALA A 133 13.81 15.94 0.62
N ASP A 134 13.72 17.18 0.13
CA ASP A 134 14.91 17.93 -0.31
C ASP A 134 15.73 18.50 0.85
N SER A 135 15.06 18.93 1.92
CA SER A 135 15.73 19.59 3.05
C SER A 135 16.28 18.62 4.11
N LYS A 136 15.69 17.43 4.24
CA LYS A 136 16.01 16.46 5.28
C LYS A 136 16.20 15.03 4.77
N GLY A 137 15.98 14.78 3.48
CA GLY A 137 16.02 13.41 2.93
C GLY A 137 14.84 12.54 3.39
N LEU A 138 13.80 13.12 3.99
CA LEU A 138 12.70 12.36 4.61
C LEU A 138 11.39 12.52 3.84
N VAL A 139 10.67 11.42 3.70
CA VAL A 139 9.27 11.37 3.25
C VAL A 139 8.44 10.78 4.38
N LEU A 140 7.47 11.55 4.85
CA LEU A 140 6.58 11.13 5.94
C LEU A 140 5.41 10.36 5.36
N VAL A 141 5.05 9.22 5.95
CA VAL A 141 3.94 8.39 5.48
C VAL A 141 2.89 8.32 6.58
N ARG A 142 1.64 8.58 6.20
CA ARG A 142 0.47 8.41 7.05
C ARG A 142 -0.49 7.44 6.38
N GLY A 143 -1.06 6.54 7.17
CA GLY A 143 -2.19 5.73 6.78
C GLY A 143 -3.43 6.05 7.58
N ASP A 144 -4.51 6.32 6.88
CA ASP A 144 -5.85 6.53 7.42
C ASP A 144 -6.67 5.26 7.22
N ILE A 145 -7.11 4.66 8.32
CA ILE A 145 -7.98 3.47 8.34
C ILE A 145 -9.42 3.94 8.18
N VAL A 146 -10.03 3.59 7.05
CA VAL A 146 -11.40 4.01 6.68
C VAL A 146 -12.45 3.12 7.35
N PHE A 147 -12.15 1.82 7.52
CA PHE A 147 -13.04 0.85 8.16
C PHE A 147 -12.36 0.20 9.38
N PRO A 148 -12.34 0.87 10.55
CA PRO A 148 -11.71 0.33 11.76
C PRO A 148 -12.36 -0.95 12.28
N SER A 149 -13.60 -1.25 11.86
CA SER A 149 -14.28 -2.52 12.14
C SER A 149 -13.77 -3.70 11.29
N LYS A 150 -13.03 -3.43 10.21
CA LYS A 150 -12.52 -4.44 9.26
C LYS A 150 -11.00 -4.51 9.21
N LEU A 151 -10.30 -3.52 9.74
CA LEU A 151 -8.83 -3.44 9.69
C LEU A 151 -8.30 -2.77 10.95
N SER A 152 -7.50 -3.51 11.72
CA SER A 152 -6.82 -2.99 12.92
C SER A 152 -5.56 -2.20 12.56
N ASP A 153 -5.05 -1.39 13.50
CA ASP A 153 -3.80 -0.63 13.36
C ASP A 153 -2.60 -1.53 13.01
N ILE A 154 -2.51 -2.69 13.65
CA ILE A 154 -1.43 -3.67 13.42
C ILE A 154 -1.52 -4.21 11.98
N GLN A 155 -2.72 -4.55 11.53
CA GLN A 155 -2.99 -5.05 10.19
C GLN A 155 -2.70 -3.98 9.12
N ALA A 156 -3.13 -2.75 9.35
CA ALA A 156 -2.87 -1.62 8.46
C ALA A 156 -1.37 -1.32 8.34
N LYS A 157 -0.62 -1.40 9.45
CA LYS A 157 0.83 -1.22 9.47
C LYS A 157 1.53 -2.32 8.66
N LYS A 158 1.13 -3.58 8.84
CA LYS A 158 1.63 -4.71 8.05
C LYS A 158 1.35 -4.52 6.56
N LEU A 159 0.15 -4.10 6.15
CA LEU A 159 -0.16 -3.83 4.74
C LEU A 159 0.75 -2.76 4.14
N MET A 160 0.99 -1.68 4.88
CA MET A 160 1.92 -0.63 4.46
C MET A 160 3.34 -1.18 4.28
N ASP A 161 3.86 -1.88 5.28
CA ASP A 161 5.24 -2.38 5.28
C ASP A 161 5.44 -3.44 4.17
N ILE A 162 4.49 -4.36 3.99
CA ILE A 162 4.50 -5.34 2.90
C ILE A 162 4.53 -4.62 1.55
N SER A 163 3.62 -3.66 1.35
CA SER A 163 3.50 -2.97 0.06
C SER A 163 4.76 -2.19 -0.28
N HIS A 164 5.31 -1.41 0.67
CA HIS A 164 6.59 -0.73 0.45
C HIS A 164 7.69 -1.72 0.13
N SER A 165 7.78 -2.84 0.86
CA SER A 165 8.78 -3.87 0.61
C SER A 165 8.69 -4.45 -0.82
N PHE A 166 7.48 -4.74 -1.31
CA PHE A 166 7.26 -5.23 -2.68
C PHE A 166 7.67 -4.22 -3.75
N PHE A 167 7.49 -2.91 -3.50
CA PHE A 167 7.93 -1.88 -4.42
C PHE A 167 9.41 -1.52 -4.28
N LEU A 168 10.06 -1.79 -3.14
CA LEU A 168 11.44 -1.38 -2.88
C LEU A 168 12.48 -2.45 -3.24
N HIS A 169 12.20 -3.73 -3.03
CA HIS A 169 13.17 -4.79 -3.28
C HIS A 169 12.97 -5.41 -4.66
N ASP A 170 14.04 -5.49 -5.46
CA ASP A 170 14.00 -5.95 -6.85
C ASP A 170 13.37 -7.34 -7.01
N SER A 171 13.72 -8.29 -6.14
CA SER A 171 13.18 -9.66 -6.16
C SER A 171 11.69 -9.74 -5.84
N ARG A 172 11.16 -8.79 -5.05
CA ARG A 172 9.73 -8.71 -4.77
C ARG A 172 9.01 -7.91 -5.85
N PHE A 173 9.67 -6.89 -6.40
CA PHE A 173 9.10 -6.05 -7.43
C PHE A 173 8.87 -6.81 -8.74
N SER A 174 9.69 -7.82 -9.06
CA SER A 174 9.43 -8.69 -10.22
C SER A 174 8.04 -9.35 -10.15
N ILE A 175 7.59 -9.75 -8.96
CA ILE A 175 6.24 -10.31 -8.76
C ILE A 175 5.15 -9.27 -9.03
N VAL A 176 5.38 -8.01 -8.63
CA VAL A 176 4.47 -6.88 -8.93
C VAL A 176 4.48 -6.58 -10.43
N GLU A 177 5.64 -6.63 -11.06
CA GLU A 177 5.80 -6.42 -12.50
C GLU A 177 5.07 -7.49 -13.31
N ASP A 178 5.20 -8.76 -12.93
CA ASP A 178 4.47 -9.86 -13.56
C ASP A 178 2.96 -9.70 -13.39
N PHE A 179 2.50 -9.24 -12.23
CA PHE A 179 1.09 -8.92 -12.03
C PHE A 179 0.57 -7.87 -13.03
N ASN A 180 1.34 -6.80 -13.28
CA ASN A 180 0.89 -5.68 -14.12
C ASN A 180 1.12 -5.90 -15.61
N LYS A 181 2.24 -6.51 -15.99
CA LYS A 181 2.72 -6.59 -17.38
C LYS A 181 2.60 -8.00 -17.95
N ASN A 182 2.89 -9.02 -17.14
CA ASN A 182 2.96 -10.42 -17.56
C ASN A 182 1.89 -11.27 -16.87
N SER A 183 0.64 -10.78 -16.84
CA SER A 183 -0.40 -11.37 -15.99
C SER A 183 -0.79 -12.82 -16.31
N ALA A 184 -0.19 -13.45 -17.33
CA ALA A 184 -0.31 -14.88 -17.61
C ALA A 184 0.66 -15.74 -16.78
N ASP A 185 1.80 -15.17 -16.39
CA ASP A 185 2.88 -15.82 -15.64
C ASP A 185 2.78 -15.53 -14.13
N PHE A 186 1.93 -14.58 -13.73
CA PHE A 186 1.69 -14.26 -12.32
C PHE A 186 1.02 -15.43 -11.59
N GLU A 187 1.68 -15.93 -10.54
CA GLU A 187 1.12 -16.89 -9.60
C GLU A 187 0.97 -16.27 -8.21
N PHE A 188 -0.28 -16.21 -7.70
CA PHE A 188 -0.53 -15.67 -6.36
C PHE A 188 0.16 -16.45 -5.23
N GLN A 189 0.44 -17.73 -5.47
CA GLN A 189 1.20 -18.56 -4.53
C GLN A 189 2.61 -18.02 -4.28
N ASP A 190 3.22 -17.34 -5.24
CA ASP A 190 4.55 -16.77 -5.04
C ASP A 190 4.51 -15.56 -4.09
N VAL A 191 3.40 -14.80 -4.10
CA VAL A 191 3.15 -13.75 -3.10
C VAL A 191 3.03 -14.34 -1.69
N LEU A 192 2.30 -15.46 -1.55
CA LEU A 192 2.12 -16.14 -0.26
C LEU A 192 3.44 -16.73 0.25
N LYS A 193 4.23 -17.38 -0.61
CA LYS A 193 5.55 -17.91 -0.27
C LYS A 193 6.52 -16.80 0.15
N GLU A 194 6.59 -15.72 -0.61
CA GLU A 194 7.47 -14.57 -0.32
C GLU A 194 7.15 -13.93 1.05
N LEU A 195 5.90 -14.03 1.48
CA LEU A 195 5.43 -13.53 2.78
C LEU A 195 5.36 -14.60 3.88
N ASN A 196 5.71 -15.86 3.59
CA ASN A 196 5.52 -17.01 4.47
C ASN A 196 4.10 -17.12 5.04
N ILE A 197 3.08 -16.82 4.22
CA ILE A 197 1.67 -16.90 4.61
C ILE A 197 1.18 -18.33 4.39
N SER A 198 0.62 -18.93 5.44
CA SER A 198 -0.07 -20.21 5.30
C SER A 198 -1.48 -19.96 4.80
N ALA A 199 -1.86 -20.63 3.72
CA ALA A 199 -3.27 -20.97 3.55
C ALA A 199 -3.64 -21.80 4.80
N GLY A 200 -4.79 -21.56 5.41
CA GLY A 200 -5.22 -22.35 6.58
C GLY A 200 -5.24 -23.86 6.29
N PRO A 201 -5.55 -24.69 7.31
CA PRO A 201 -5.71 -26.13 7.11
C PRO A 201 -6.69 -26.48 5.98
#